data_AF-U9UU56-F1
#
_entry.id   AF-U9UU56-F1
#
_cell.length_a   1.000
_cell.length_b   1.000
_cell.length_c   1.000
_cell.angle_alpha   90.00
_cell.angle_beta   90.00
_cell.angle_gamma   90.00
#
_symmetry.space_group_name_H-M   'P 1'
#
loop_
_entity.id
_entity.type
_entity.pdbx_description
1 polymer ?
#
loop_
_entity_poly.entity_id
_entity_poly.type
_entity_poly.pdbx_seq_one_letter_code
_entity_poly.pdbx_strand_id
1 'polypeptide(L)'
;ICKEVRPEINEQEAPSCYISLMKRCWDSDPNNRPNIIEVDDLILSFYKSSGVDFFIVENKEIEVQFNEAEKYRKSNLTSVKDYQAATHPQAIYISRLLNPFTKDLPKYNDNSECLDCKV
;
A
#
# COMPACT_ATOMS: atom_id res chain seq x y z
N ILE A 1 14.00 1.57 7.72
CA ILE A 1 13.50 0.30 7.13
C ILE A 1 14.50 -0.79 7.48
N CYS A 2 14.08 -1.85 8.16
CA CYS A 2 14.98 -2.92 8.59
C CYS A 2 15.39 -3.78 7.38
N LYS A 3 16.65 -3.67 6.95
CA LYS A 3 17.33 -4.63 6.04
C LYS A 3 16.65 -4.89 4.68
N GLU A 4 15.92 -3.92 4.12
CA GLU A 4 15.31 -4.02 2.78
C GLU A 4 14.31 -5.18 2.58
N VAL A 5 13.91 -5.87 3.65
CA VAL A 5 12.95 -6.98 3.55
C VAL A 5 11.56 -6.41 3.22
N ARG A 6 10.89 -7.01 2.23
CA ARG A 6 9.51 -6.71 1.83
C ARG A 6 8.64 -7.95 2.05
N PRO A 7 7.35 -7.80 2.41
CA PRO A 7 6.41 -8.91 2.43
C PRO A 7 6.34 -9.57 1.05
N GLU A 8 6.23 -10.89 1.04
CA GLU A 8 5.88 -11.64 -0.16
C GLU A 8 4.44 -11.30 -0.55
N ILE A 9 4.22 -11.01 -1.84
CA ILE A 9 2.89 -10.72 -2.38
C ILE A 9 2.41 -11.95 -3.13
N ASN A 10 1.23 -12.45 -2.77
CA ASN A 10 0.54 -13.44 -3.58
C ASN A 10 -0.01 -12.75 -4.84
N GLU A 11 0.59 -13.06 -5.99
CA GLU A 11 0.25 -12.39 -7.26
C GLU A 11 -1.21 -12.63 -7.70
N GLN A 12 -1.88 -13.64 -7.17
CA GLN A 12 -3.26 -13.97 -7.49
C GLN A 12 -4.26 -13.23 -6.58
N GLU A 13 -3.81 -12.72 -5.43
CA GLU A 13 -4.67 -12.09 -4.42
C GLU A 13 -4.98 -10.63 -4.73
N ALA A 14 -4.14 -9.96 -5.51
CA ALA A 14 -4.29 -8.55 -5.85
C ALA A 14 -4.16 -8.32 -7.37
N PRO A 15 -4.85 -7.30 -7.93
CA PRO A 15 -4.69 -6.94 -9.33
C PRO A 15 -3.24 -6.57 -9.65
N SER A 16 -2.69 -7.03 -10.77
CA SER A 16 -1.28 -6.82 -11.11
C SER A 16 -0.88 -5.33 -11.24
N CYS A 17 -1.83 -4.46 -11.60
CA CYS A 17 -1.62 -3.01 -11.63
C CYS A 17 -1.34 -2.45 -10.22
N TYR A 18 -2.03 -2.93 -9.19
CA TYR A 18 -1.76 -2.57 -7.80
C TYR A 18 -0.43 -3.13 -7.30
N ILE A 19 -0.12 -4.38 -7.65
CA ILE A 19 1.17 -4.99 -7.30
C ILE A 19 2.33 -4.17 -7.89
N SER A 20 2.17 -3.73 -9.14
CA SER A 20 3.16 -2.90 -9.83
C SER A 20 3.31 -1.53 -9.18
N LEU A 21 2.19 -0.90 -8.79
CA LEU A 21 2.21 0.37 -8.06
C LEU A 21 2.89 0.23 -6.69
N MET A 22 2.50 -0.77 -5.89
CA MET A 22 3.14 -1.08 -4.61
C MET A 22 4.64 -1.28 -4.78
N LYS A 23 5.05 -2.01 -5.83
CA LYS A 23 6.45 -2.25 -6.18
C LYS A 23 7.23 -0.95 -6.43
N ARG A 24 6.63 0.03 -7.10
CA ARG A 24 7.25 1.34 -7.32
C ARG A 24 7.27 2.19 -6.04
N CYS A 25 6.19 2.20 -5.25
CA CYS A 25 6.09 3.00 -4.04
C CYS A 25 7.15 2.66 -2.98
N TRP A 26 7.57 1.40 -2.92
CA TRP A 26 8.53 0.93 -1.91
C TRP A 26 9.93 0.66 -2.47
N ASP A 27 10.23 1.18 -3.68
CA ASP A 27 11.52 1.01 -4.35
C ASP A 27 12.68 1.47 -3.44
N SER A 28 13.80 0.77 -3.49
CA SER A 28 14.98 1.11 -2.67
C SER A 28 15.59 2.44 -3.11
N ASP A 29 15.56 2.75 -4.40
CA ASP A 29 15.95 4.04 -4.95
C ASP A 29 14.78 5.05 -4.83
N PRO A 30 14.93 6.14 -4.06
CA PRO A 30 13.90 7.17 -3.94
C PRO A 30 13.49 7.79 -5.29
N ASN A 31 14.40 7.84 -6.27
CA ASN A 31 14.11 8.45 -7.58
C ASN A 31 13.14 7.62 -8.43
N ASN A 32 13.00 6.33 -8.14
CA ASN A 32 12.06 5.44 -8.81
C ASN A 32 10.65 5.48 -8.17
N ARG A 33 10.52 6.09 -6.99
CA ARG A 33 9.24 6.18 -6.29
C ARG A 33 8.36 7.22 -6.97
N PRO A 34 7.08 6.90 -7.21
CA PRO A 34 6.15 7.87 -7.74
C PRO A 34 5.88 8.96 -6.69
N ASN A 35 5.65 10.17 -7.15
CA ASN A 35 5.12 11.23 -6.29
C ASN A 35 3.62 11.03 -6.02
N ILE A 36 3.06 11.81 -5.10
CA ILE A 36 1.66 11.63 -4.68
C ILE A 36 0.66 11.90 -5.81
N ILE A 37 0.98 12.81 -6.73
CA ILE A 37 0.12 13.14 -7.87
C ILE A 37 0.07 11.96 -8.84
N GLU A 38 1.23 11.37 -9.15
CA GLU A 38 1.30 10.16 -9.99
C GLU A 38 0.55 8.96 -9.37
N VAL A 39 0.63 8.81 -8.05
CA VAL A 39 -0.11 7.77 -7.33
C VAL A 39 -1.62 8.01 -7.42
N ASP A 40 -2.07 9.24 -7.20
CA ASP A 40 -3.49 9.63 -7.27
C ASP A 40 -4.06 9.39 -8.69
N ASP A 41 -3.34 9.83 -9.72
CA ASP A 41 -3.72 9.63 -11.12
C ASP A 41 -3.84 8.15 -11.48
N LEU A 42 -2.89 7.32 -11.03
CA LEU A 42 -2.92 5.87 -11.26
C LEU A 42 -4.10 5.22 -10.54
N ILE A 43 -4.34 5.55 -9.28
CA ILE A 43 -5.46 5.00 -8.50
C ILE A 43 -6.79 5.41 -9.13
N LEU A 44 -6.93 6.66 -9.56
CA LEU A 44 -8.13 7.15 -10.24
C LEU A 44 -8.36 6.41 -11.57
N SER A 45 -7.30 6.19 -12.35
CA SER A 45 -7.36 5.42 -13.60
C SER A 45 -7.78 3.96 -13.35
N PHE A 46 -7.24 3.34 -12.29
CA PHE A 46 -7.61 1.99 -11.89
C PHE A 46 -9.08 1.92 -11.47
N TYR A 47 -9.54 2.88 -10.67
CA TYR A 47 -10.92 2.97 -10.20
C TYR A 47 -11.90 3.06 -11.36
N LYS A 48 -11.67 3.97 -12.31
CA LYS A 48 -12.50 4.10 -13.53
C LYS A 48 -12.53 2.79 -14.32
N SER A 49 -11.37 2.18 -14.51
CA SER A 49 -11.23 0.97 -15.34
C SER A 49 -11.65 -0.32 -14.62
N SER A 50 -11.84 -0.32 -13.31
CA SER A 50 -12.20 -1.51 -12.51
C SER A 50 -13.65 -1.98 -12.70
N GLY A 51 -14.46 -1.26 -13.49
CA GLY A 51 -15.87 -1.60 -13.73
C GLY A 51 -16.81 -1.22 -12.58
N VAL A 52 -16.31 -0.55 -11.54
CA VAL A 52 -17.11 0.00 -10.44
C VAL A 52 -17.89 1.25 -10.87
N ASP A 53 -17.29 2.06 -11.75
CA ASP A 53 -17.95 3.23 -12.33
C ASP A 53 -18.54 2.86 -13.70
N PHE A 54 -19.87 2.75 -13.76
CA PHE A 54 -20.62 2.26 -14.92
C PHE A 54 -20.44 3.13 -16.19
N PHE A 55 -19.94 4.36 -16.04
CA PHE A 55 -19.93 5.34 -17.13
C PHE A 55 -18.64 5.34 -17.97
N ILE A 56 -17.53 4.73 -17.51
CA ILE A 56 -16.25 4.82 -18.22
C ILE A 56 -15.42 3.54 -18.04
N VAL A 57 -15.46 2.62 -19.00
CA VAL A 57 -14.42 1.57 -19.11
C VAL A 57 -13.30 2.13 -20.00
N GLU A 58 -12.33 2.80 -19.37
CA GLU A 58 -11.15 3.36 -20.05
C GLU A 58 -10.16 2.25 -20.47
N ASN A 59 -10.05 1.17 -19.69
CA ASN A 59 -9.10 0.08 -19.96
C ASN A 59 -9.63 -1.30 -19.53
N LYS A 60 -9.98 -2.14 -20.51
CA LYS A 60 -10.47 -3.51 -20.28
C LYS A 60 -9.44 -4.44 -19.64
N GLU A 61 -8.14 -4.18 -19.84
CA GLU A 61 -7.09 -5.01 -19.24
C GLU A 61 -7.09 -4.87 -17.71
N ILE A 62 -7.28 -3.64 -17.21
CA ILE A 62 -7.39 -3.39 -15.78
C ILE A 62 -8.63 -4.07 -15.22
N GLU A 63 -9.78 -3.96 -15.89
CA GLU A 63 -11.01 -4.65 -15.49
C GLU A 63 -10.80 -6.16 -15.31
N VAL A 64 -10.10 -6.80 -16.28
CA VAL A 64 -9.77 -8.22 -16.22
C VAL A 64 -8.91 -8.55 -15.01
N GLN A 65 -7.86 -7.76 -14.73
CA GLN A 65 -6.99 -7.97 -13.57
C GLN A 65 -7.76 -7.93 -12.24
N PHE A 66 -8.70 -7.00 -12.10
CA PHE A 66 -9.56 -6.91 -10.91
C PHE A 66 -10.51 -8.09 -10.80
N ASN A 67 -11.13 -8.50 -11.90
CA ASN A 67 -12.04 -9.65 -11.93
C ASN A 67 -11.32 -10.96 -11.58
N GLU A 68 -10.09 -11.16 -12.06
CA GLU A 68 -9.26 -12.33 -11.75
C GLU A 68 -8.89 -12.37 -10.27
N ALA A 69 -8.39 -11.25 -9.73
CA ALA A 69 -8.05 -11.14 -8.31
C ALA A 69 -9.28 -11.38 -7.41
N GLU A 70 -10.43 -10.80 -7.76
CA GLU A 70 -11.67 -10.98 -7.00
C GLU A 70 -12.20 -12.42 -7.07
N LYS A 71 -12.05 -13.10 -8.21
CA LYS A 71 -12.39 -14.51 -8.36
C LYS A 71 -11.50 -15.37 -7.47
N TYR A 72 -10.19 -15.13 -7.46
CA TYR A 72 -9.26 -15.81 -6.58
C TYR A 72 -9.60 -15.58 -5.10
N ARG A 73 -9.87 -14.32 -4.72
CA ARG A 73 -10.24 -13.96 -3.35
C ARG A 73 -11.51 -14.69 -2.89
N LYS A 74 -12.52 -14.80 -3.77
CA LYS A 74 -13.76 -15.53 -3.49
C LYS A 74 -13.55 -17.05 -3.38
N SER A 75 -12.69 -17.64 -4.22
CA SER A 75 -12.42 -19.08 -4.19
C SER A 75 -11.55 -19.52 -3.02
N ASN A 76 -10.66 -18.63 -2.56
CA ASN A 76 -9.73 -18.89 -1.46
C ASN A 76 -10.17 -18.25 -0.13
N LEU A 77 -11.42 -17.76 -0.07
CA LEU A 77 -12.00 -17.24 1.17
C LEU A 77 -12.18 -18.40 2.15
N THR A 78 -11.15 -18.68 2.96
CA THR A 78 -11.31 -19.55 4.12
C THR A 78 -12.30 -18.89 5.06
N SER A 79 -13.30 -19.65 5.47
CA SER A 79 -14.44 -19.20 6.27
C SER A 79 -14.02 -18.53 7.59
N VAL A 80 -13.72 -17.22 7.62
CA VAL A 80 -13.68 -16.24 8.76
C VAL A 80 -12.96 -16.68 10.06
N LYS A 81 -12.44 -17.92 10.17
CA LYS A 81 -11.90 -18.51 11.38
C LYS A 81 -10.41 -18.22 11.56
N ASP A 82 -9.74 -17.67 10.54
CA ASP A 82 -8.30 -17.43 10.53
C ASP A 82 -7.88 -16.04 11.05
N TYR A 83 -8.84 -15.18 11.47
CA TYR A 83 -8.49 -13.92 12.15
C TYR A 83 -7.93 -14.14 13.56
N GLN A 84 -7.90 -15.38 14.06
CA GLN A 84 -7.08 -15.80 15.20
C GLN A 84 -5.62 -16.06 14.76
N ALA A 85 -5.07 -15.20 13.90
CA ALA A 85 -3.64 -15.19 13.66
C ALA A 85 -2.95 -14.97 15.01
N ALA A 86 -2.03 -15.86 15.37
CA ALA A 86 -1.26 -15.75 16.60
C ALA A 86 -0.57 -14.38 16.62
N THR A 87 -1.01 -13.49 17.51
CA THR A 87 -0.38 -12.20 17.67
C THR A 87 1.03 -12.42 18.19
N HIS A 88 2.00 -11.69 17.63
CA HIS A 88 3.36 -11.76 18.14
C HIS A 88 3.34 -11.36 19.63
N PRO A 89 3.99 -12.10 20.55
CA PRO A 89 3.89 -11.84 21.99
C PRO A 89 4.36 -10.44 22.41
N GLN A 90 5.07 -9.73 21.54
CA GLN A 90 5.52 -8.36 21.75
C GLN A 90 4.63 -7.30 21.07
N ALA A 91 3.59 -7.70 20.34
CA ALA A 91 2.69 -6.78 19.66
C ALA A 91 1.77 -6.08 20.68
N ILE A 92 1.66 -4.76 20.56
CA ILE A 92 0.83 -3.91 21.42
C ILE A 92 -0.23 -3.26 20.54
N TYR A 93 -1.49 -3.63 20.73
CA TYR A 93 -2.63 -3.14 19.94
C TYR A 93 -3.44 -2.04 20.66
N ILE A 94 -2.97 -1.61 21.83
CA ILE A 94 -3.56 -0.51 22.59
C ILE A 94 -2.71 0.75 22.44
N SER A 95 -3.36 1.91 22.42
CA SER A 95 -2.67 3.18 22.45
C SER A 95 -1.79 3.29 23.71
N ARG A 96 -0.61 3.89 23.57
CA ARG A 96 0.31 4.19 24.68
C ARG A 96 0.87 5.58 24.49
N LEU A 97 1.17 6.24 25.60
CA LEU A 97 1.88 7.52 25.59
C LEU A 97 3.28 7.32 25.00
N LEU A 98 3.66 8.22 24.09
CA LEU A 98 4.97 8.23 23.42
C LEU A 98 6.09 8.71 24.36
N ASN A 99 6.41 8.01 25.46
CA ASN A 99 7.68 8.22 26.19
C ASN A 99 7.95 7.15 27.27
N PRO A 100 9.19 6.61 27.39
CA PRO A 100 10.48 7.34 27.49
C PRO A 100 11.42 7.25 26.27
N PHE A 101 11.09 6.46 25.25
CA PHE A 101 11.99 6.14 24.13
C PHE A 101 12.26 7.30 23.16
N THR A 102 11.54 8.42 23.28
CA THR A 102 11.77 9.62 22.45
C THR A 102 12.67 10.65 23.13
N LYS A 103 13.02 10.46 24.41
CA LYS A 103 13.94 11.36 25.14
C LYS A 103 15.35 11.36 24.56
N ASP A 104 15.80 10.20 24.08
CA ASP A 104 17.16 10.01 23.54
C ASP A 104 17.21 10.13 22.01
N LEU A 105 16.07 10.39 21.35
CA LEU A 105 16.08 10.69 19.93
C LEU A 105 16.71 12.07 19.72
N PRO A 106 17.63 12.22 18.74
CA PRO A 106 18.17 13.52 18.41
C PRO A 106 17.01 14.47 18.08
N LYS A 107 16.98 15.63 18.75
CA LYS A 107 16.00 16.68 18.46
C LYS A 107 16.11 17.03 16.99
N TYR A 108 15.06 16.79 16.24
CA TYR A 108 14.95 17.23 14.86
C TYR A 108 15.10 18.76 14.85
N ASN A 109 16.11 19.26 14.15
CA ASN A 109 16.30 20.69 13.99
C ASN A 109 15.42 21.11 12.82
N ASP A 110 14.40 21.93 13.10
CA ASP A 110 13.34 22.39 12.17
C ASP A 110 13.84 23.27 11.01
N ASN A 111 15.15 23.24 10.72
CA ASN A 111 15.78 24.05 9.69
C ASN A 111 15.75 23.39 8.30
N SER A 112 15.03 22.27 8.13
CA SER A 112 14.65 21.84 6.78
C SER A 112 13.50 22.71 6.33
N GLU A 113 13.80 23.83 5.68
CA GLU A 113 12.83 24.46 4.78
C GLU A 113 12.22 23.34 3.92
N CYS A 114 10.90 23.13 4.01
CA CYS A 114 10.18 22.25 3.10
C CYS A 114 10.28 22.87 1.70
N LEU A 115 11.39 22.63 1.00
CA LEU A 115 11.62 23.16 -0.35
C LEU A 115 10.67 22.52 -1.38
N ASP A 116 10.00 21.42 -1.01
CA ASP A 116 9.03 20.71 -1.85
C ASP A 116 7.57 21.03 -1.52
N CYS A 117 7.30 21.96 -0.61
CA CYS A 117 5.97 22.50 -0.38
C CYS A 117 5.74 23.72 -1.29
N LYS A 118 5.88 23.56 -2.62
CA LYS A 118 5.34 24.53 -3.59
C LYS A 118 4.09 23.94 -4.20
N VAL A 119 2.95 24.51 -3.77
CA VAL A 119 1.65 24.45 -4.46
C VAL A 119 1.76 25.13 -5.81
#